data_AF-A0A015LWW9-F1
#
_entry.id   AF-A0A015LWW9-F1
#
_cell.length_a   1.000
_cell.length_b   1.000
_cell.length_c   1.000
_cell.angle_alpha   90.00
_cell.angle_beta   90.00
_cell.angle_gamma   90.00
#
_symmetry.space_group_name_H-M   'P 1'
#
loop_
_entity.id
_entity.type
_entity.pdbx_description
1 polymer ?
#
loop_
_entity_poly.entity_id
_entity_poly.type
_entity_poly.pdbx_seq_one_letter_code
_entity_poly.pdbx_strand_id
1 'polypeptide(L)'
;MFDINYFRDCPEVFYSFAKEIYPSNFTPSPSHYFVKLLEEKGKLLRNYTQNIDTLEQVAGIENVLQCHGSFATASCIVCGYKVDGNEIKDDILNQRVPYCPKCTNDDEGDDIGESASIMKPDIVFFGEKLPPEFDRSFPRDREKVDLLIVMGSSLKVAPVSEIMGQIPHRVPQIVINRTPIKHMQFDVQLLGDCDIIIPELCRMLRLELVHEKLPGGSSSCKKSEPYRFLDPHIYLFEGAVVKQGDLTGLGVRTTGIENLSIQEKNKVETREESEGNENTVKSNIYLT
;
A
#
# COMPACT_ATOMS: atom_id res chain seq x y z
N MET A 1 -18.65 4.40 -6.70
CA MET A 1 -17.61 5.06 -7.51
C MET A 1 -16.74 4.04 -8.22
N PHE A 2 -15.98 3.21 -7.52
CA PHE A 2 -15.15 2.14 -8.11
C PHE A 2 -15.91 0.82 -8.34
N ASP A 3 -17.20 0.84 -8.63
CA ASP A 3 -17.99 -0.37 -8.94
C ASP A 3 -18.18 -0.44 -10.45
N ILE A 4 -17.86 -1.57 -11.08
CA ILE A 4 -17.86 -1.67 -12.55
C ILE A 4 -19.26 -1.54 -13.15
N ASN A 5 -20.30 -1.98 -12.46
CA ASN A 5 -21.67 -1.85 -12.95
C ASN A 5 -22.14 -0.41 -12.80
N TYR A 6 -21.88 0.20 -11.65
CA TYR A 6 -22.18 1.62 -11.44
C TYR A 6 -21.41 2.53 -12.42
N PHE A 7 -20.18 2.15 -12.79
CA PHE A 7 -19.40 2.89 -13.77
C PHE A 7 -19.98 2.81 -15.19
N ARG A 8 -20.56 1.66 -15.57
CA ARG A 8 -21.25 1.50 -16.86
C ARG A 8 -22.49 2.38 -16.94
N ASP A 9 -23.21 2.52 -15.82
CA ASP A 9 -24.44 3.30 -15.75
C ASP A 9 -24.18 4.83 -15.63
N CYS A 10 -23.20 5.22 -14.82
CA CYS A 10 -22.93 6.62 -14.44
C CYS A 10 -21.41 6.93 -14.43
N PRO A 11 -20.71 6.88 -15.58
CA PRO A 11 -19.25 7.09 -15.66
C PRO A 11 -18.82 8.49 -15.21
N GLU A 12 -19.67 9.50 -15.38
CA GLU A 12 -19.44 10.89 -14.95
C GLU A 12 -19.16 11.01 -13.46
N VAL A 13 -19.71 10.13 -12.61
CA VAL A 13 -19.42 10.13 -11.18
C VAL A 13 -17.95 9.80 -10.92
N PHE A 14 -17.40 8.80 -11.62
CA PHE A 14 -15.98 8.50 -11.54
C PHE A 14 -15.14 9.64 -12.11
N TYR A 15 -15.47 10.16 -13.30
CA TYR A 15 -14.68 11.22 -13.94
C TYR A 15 -14.75 12.57 -13.24
N SER A 16 -15.81 12.84 -12.48
CA SER A 16 -15.89 14.00 -11.59
C SER A 16 -14.84 13.96 -10.46
N PHE A 17 -14.40 12.76 -10.06
CA PHE A 17 -13.42 12.53 -9.00
C PHE A 17 -12.04 12.13 -9.52
N ALA A 18 -11.94 11.57 -10.74
CA ALA A 18 -10.71 11.00 -11.28
C ALA A 18 -9.51 11.96 -11.25
N LYS A 19 -9.73 13.27 -11.41
CA LYS A 19 -8.67 14.28 -11.31
C LYS A 19 -7.97 14.34 -9.95
N GLU A 20 -8.69 14.03 -8.86
CA GLU A 20 -8.18 14.10 -7.49
C GLU A 20 -7.22 12.95 -7.18
N ILE A 21 -7.35 11.84 -7.93
CA ILE A 21 -6.56 10.62 -7.78
C ILE A 21 -5.65 10.34 -8.98
N TYR A 22 -5.76 11.14 -10.05
CA TYR A 22 -4.85 11.05 -11.18
C TYR A 22 -3.43 11.31 -10.67
N PRO A 23 -2.41 10.57 -11.13
CA PRO A 23 -1.04 10.73 -10.64
C PRO A 23 -0.62 12.20 -10.73
N SER A 24 -0.53 12.84 -9.56
CA SER A 24 -0.08 14.22 -9.43
C SER A 24 1.40 14.23 -9.05
N ASN A 25 2.03 15.40 -8.94
CA ASN A 25 3.46 15.56 -8.58
C ASN A 25 3.75 15.16 -7.11
N PHE A 26 3.21 14.02 -6.65
CA PHE A 26 3.53 13.45 -5.35
C PHE A 26 4.94 12.88 -5.37
N THR A 27 5.68 13.10 -4.29
CA THR A 27 6.98 12.48 -4.09
C THR A 27 6.82 11.18 -3.29
N PRO A 28 7.54 10.10 -3.66
CA PRO A 28 7.50 8.87 -2.88
C PRO A 28 7.89 9.12 -1.43
N SER A 29 7.25 8.43 -0.50
CA SER A 29 7.52 8.55 0.94
C SER A 29 8.77 7.75 1.36
N PRO A 30 9.31 7.97 2.58
CA PRO A 30 10.36 7.12 3.16
C PRO A 30 10.03 5.62 3.11
N SER A 31 8.76 5.26 3.19
CA SER A 31 8.30 3.87 3.10
C SER A 31 8.57 3.26 1.71
N HIS A 32 8.35 4.03 0.63
CA HIS A 32 8.70 3.59 -0.73
C HIS A 32 10.20 3.38 -0.87
N TYR A 33 10.99 4.34 -0.40
CA TYR A 33 12.45 4.23 -0.43
C TYR A 33 12.99 3.10 0.45
N PHE A 34 12.30 2.74 1.54
CA PHE A 34 12.65 1.55 2.32
C PHE A 34 12.42 0.27 1.54
N VAL A 35 11.30 0.14 0.83
CA VAL A 35 11.05 -1.01 -0.07
C VAL A 35 12.11 -1.05 -1.17
N LYS A 36 12.48 0.10 -1.74
CA LYS A 36 13.59 0.20 -2.72
C LYS A 36 14.92 -0.26 -2.11
N LEU A 37 15.26 0.19 -0.91
CA LEU A 37 16.49 -0.19 -0.21
C LEU A 37 16.57 -1.70 0.03
N LEU A 38 15.44 -2.34 0.31
CA LEU A 38 15.37 -3.80 0.48
C LEU A 38 15.53 -4.54 -0.85
N GLU A 39 15.02 -3.98 -1.95
CA GLU A 39 15.28 -4.48 -3.30
C GLU A 39 16.76 -4.41 -3.66
N GLU A 40 17.40 -3.27 -3.42
CA GLU A 40 18.84 -3.07 -3.70
C GLU A 40 19.71 -4.03 -2.87
N LYS A 41 19.26 -4.39 -1.67
CA LYS A 41 19.91 -5.39 -0.80
C LYS A 41 19.54 -6.83 -1.15
N GLY A 42 18.74 -7.07 -2.20
CA GLY A 42 18.33 -8.39 -2.65
C GLY A 42 17.43 -9.14 -1.64
N LYS A 43 16.70 -8.40 -0.80
CA LYS A 43 15.78 -8.94 0.22
C LYS A 43 14.32 -8.90 -0.23
N LEU A 44 13.96 -8.01 -1.18
CA LEU A 44 12.60 -7.93 -1.73
C LEU A 44 12.35 -9.07 -2.73
N LEU A 45 11.38 -9.94 -2.44
CA LEU A 45 10.84 -10.90 -3.40
C LEU A 45 9.83 -10.22 -4.33
N ARG A 46 8.88 -9.48 -3.74
CA ARG A 46 7.85 -8.72 -4.47
C ARG A 46 7.22 -7.68 -3.55
N ASN A 47 6.91 -6.51 -4.10
CA ASN A 47 5.99 -5.55 -3.52
C ASN A 47 4.64 -5.62 -4.25
N TYR A 48 3.63 -6.16 -3.57
CA TYR A 48 2.24 -6.13 -4.03
C TYR A 48 1.58 -4.87 -3.48
N THR A 49 1.29 -3.91 -4.35
CA THR A 49 0.70 -2.63 -3.94
C THR A 49 -0.77 -2.54 -4.33
N GLN A 50 -1.60 -2.06 -3.40
CA GLN A 50 -2.99 -1.69 -3.65
C GLN A 50 -3.13 -0.26 -4.18
N ASN A 51 -2.05 0.52 -4.16
CA ASN A 51 -2.03 1.88 -4.65
C ASN A 51 -2.14 1.92 -6.18
N ILE A 52 -2.72 3.01 -6.68
CA ILE A 52 -2.89 3.29 -8.11
C ILE A 52 -2.08 4.52 -8.56
N ASP A 53 -1.35 5.14 -7.62
CA ASP A 53 -0.63 6.41 -7.80
C ASP A 53 0.72 6.28 -8.50
N THR A 54 1.24 5.05 -8.66
CA THR A 54 2.50 4.70 -9.32
C THR A 54 3.77 5.19 -8.61
N LEU A 55 3.68 5.59 -7.34
CA LEU A 55 4.84 6.10 -6.58
C LEU A 55 5.94 5.06 -6.39
N GLU A 56 5.62 3.77 -6.43
CA GLU A 56 6.61 2.70 -6.42
C GLU A 56 7.54 2.76 -7.63
N GLN A 57 7.00 3.09 -8.81
CA GLN A 57 7.79 3.24 -10.04
C GLN A 57 8.65 4.51 -9.98
N VAL A 58 8.11 5.60 -9.42
CA VAL A 58 8.86 6.84 -9.21
C VAL A 58 10.01 6.64 -8.21
N ALA A 59 9.81 5.80 -7.18
CA ALA A 59 10.87 5.37 -6.26
C ALA A 59 11.87 4.38 -6.89
N GLY A 60 11.63 3.94 -8.13
CA GLY A 60 12.47 3.02 -8.86
C GLY A 60 12.38 1.56 -8.40
N ILE A 61 11.29 1.16 -7.73
CA ILE A 61 11.07 -0.24 -7.32
C ILE A 61 10.72 -1.06 -8.56
N GLU A 62 11.52 -2.07 -8.87
CA GLU A 62 11.33 -2.91 -10.07
C GLU A 62 10.41 -4.10 -9.80
N ASN A 63 10.55 -4.75 -8.63
CA ASN A 63 9.78 -5.93 -8.24
C ASN A 63 8.42 -5.54 -7.65
N VAL A 64 7.71 -4.61 -8.30
CA VAL A 64 6.38 -4.16 -7.90
C VAL A 64 5.29 -4.81 -8.76
N LEU A 65 4.16 -5.15 -8.15
CA LEU A 65 2.93 -5.59 -8.81
C LEU A 65 1.77 -4.73 -8.31
N GLN A 66 1.15 -3.96 -9.21
CA GLN A 66 0.00 -3.11 -8.92
C GLN A 66 -1.27 -3.95 -8.92
N CYS A 67 -1.69 -4.42 -7.74
CA CYS A 67 -2.85 -5.30 -7.58
C CYS A 67 -4.12 -4.65 -8.14
N HIS A 68 -4.32 -3.36 -7.89
CA HIS A 68 -5.49 -2.63 -8.40
C HIS A 68 -5.22 -1.87 -9.69
N GLY A 69 -4.15 -2.22 -10.42
CA GLY A 69 -3.78 -1.53 -11.64
C GLY A 69 -3.33 -0.08 -11.40
N SER A 70 -3.39 0.76 -12.43
CA SER A 70 -2.96 2.16 -12.35
C SER A 70 -3.52 3.00 -13.50
N PHE A 71 -3.24 4.30 -13.46
CA PHE A 71 -3.54 5.23 -14.55
C PHE A 71 -2.56 5.15 -15.73
N ALA A 72 -1.61 4.21 -15.75
CA ALA A 72 -0.59 4.12 -16.79
C ALA A 72 -1.20 3.91 -18.19
N THR A 73 -2.30 3.18 -18.27
CA THR A 73 -3.02 2.91 -19.52
C THR A 73 -4.52 2.95 -19.31
N ALA A 74 -5.27 3.06 -20.40
CA ALA A 74 -6.73 2.99 -20.38
C ALA A 74 -7.25 2.08 -21.50
N SER A 75 -8.33 1.37 -21.23
CA SER A 75 -8.94 0.42 -22.16
C SER A 75 -10.42 0.74 -22.36
N CYS A 76 -10.90 0.60 -23.58
CA CYS A 76 -12.33 0.66 -23.87
C CYS A 76 -13.05 -0.49 -23.18
N ILE A 77 -14.12 -0.20 -22.45
CA ILE A 77 -14.91 -1.23 -21.74
C ILE A 77 -15.73 -2.15 -22.66
N VAL A 78 -15.85 -1.81 -23.95
CA VAL A 78 -16.58 -2.58 -24.97
C VAL A 78 -15.62 -3.39 -25.84
N CYS A 79 -14.72 -2.72 -26.58
CA CYS A 79 -13.86 -3.38 -27.56
C CYS A 79 -12.46 -3.74 -27.04
N GLY A 80 -12.09 -3.30 -25.84
CA GLY A 80 -10.75 -3.53 -25.27
C GLY A 80 -9.63 -2.73 -25.95
N TYR A 81 -9.95 -1.77 -26.84
CA TYR A 81 -8.94 -0.88 -27.42
C TYR A 81 -8.18 -0.15 -26.32
N LYS A 82 -6.85 -0.25 -26.36
CA LYS A 82 -5.96 0.23 -25.30
C LYS A 82 -5.14 1.43 -25.76
N VAL A 83 -5.01 2.42 -24.88
CA VAL A 83 -4.25 3.66 -25.09
C VAL A 83 -3.32 3.93 -23.90
N ASP A 84 -2.34 4.80 -24.10
CA ASP A 84 -1.56 5.35 -23.00
C ASP A 84 -2.45 6.23 -22.12
N GLY A 85 -2.23 6.21 -20.80
CA GLY A 85 -3.03 7.00 -19.85
C GLY A 85 -2.94 8.51 -20.06
N ASN A 86 -1.88 8.99 -20.71
CA ASN A 86 -1.74 10.39 -21.10
C ASN A 86 -2.73 10.80 -22.20
N GLU A 87 -3.22 9.86 -23.02
CA GLU A 87 -4.16 10.15 -24.10
C GLU A 87 -5.54 10.57 -23.56
N ILE A 88 -5.93 10.10 -22.38
CA ILE A 88 -7.20 10.47 -21.71
C ILE A 88 -7.01 11.50 -20.59
N LYS A 89 -5.78 12.00 -20.40
CA LYS A 89 -5.43 12.91 -19.30
C LYS A 89 -6.23 14.19 -19.35
N ASP A 90 -6.31 14.83 -20.51
CA ASP A 90 -7.01 16.11 -20.64
C ASP A 90 -8.50 15.98 -20.33
N ASP A 91 -9.12 14.85 -20.68
CA ASP A 91 -10.51 14.57 -20.33
C ASP A 91 -10.67 14.38 -18.82
N ILE A 92 -9.79 13.60 -18.19
CA ILE A 92 -9.79 13.42 -16.72
C ILE A 92 -9.64 14.77 -16.00
N LEU A 93 -8.66 15.60 -16.39
CA LEU A 93 -8.39 16.88 -15.73
C LEU A 93 -9.53 17.88 -15.90
N ASN A 94 -10.25 17.82 -17.03
CA ASN A 94 -11.43 18.63 -17.29
C ASN A 94 -12.75 17.96 -16.90
N GLN A 95 -12.70 16.83 -16.17
CA GLN A 95 -13.87 16.08 -15.69
C GLN A 95 -14.84 15.67 -16.81
N ARG A 96 -14.31 15.33 -17.98
CA ARG A 96 -15.06 14.82 -19.14
C ARG A 96 -14.92 13.31 -19.24
N VAL A 97 -15.95 12.64 -19.76
CA VAL A 97 -15.91 11.21 -20.05
C VAL A 97 -15.17 10.99 -21.39
N PRO A 98 -14.03 10.27 -21.41
CA PRO A 98 -13.32 9.95 -22.63
C PRO A 98 -14.01 8.78 -23.35
N TYR A 99 -14.40 8.99 -24.61
CA TYR A 99 -15.03 7.97 -25.45
C TYR A 99 -14.00 7.26 -26.33
N CYS A 100 -14.30 6.02 -26.70
CA CYS A 100 -13.44 5.18 -27.49
C CYS A 100 -13.43 5.65 -28.95
N PRO A 101 -12.26 5.93 -29.53
CA PRO A 101 -12.16 6.35 -30.92
C PRO A 101 -12.35 5.20 -31.93
N LYS A 102 -12.50 3.95 -31.46
CA LYS A 102 -12.63 2.75 -32.31
C LYS A 102 -14.05 2.20 -32.37
N CYS A 103 -14.88 2.48 -31.38
CA CYS A 103 -16.29 2.15 -31.44
C CYS A 103 -17.00 3.26 -32.22
N THR A 104 -17.72 2.90 -33.28
CA THR A 104 -18.61 3.85 -33.95
C THR A 104 -19.92 3.92 -33.16
N ASN A 105 -20.44 5.14 -32.96
CA ASN A 105 -21.78 5.35 -32.38
C ASN A 105 -22.83 5.22 -33.49
N ASP A 106 -22.80 4.13 -34.26
CA ASP A 106 -23.62 3.98 -35.48
C ASP A 106 -25.05 3.47 -35.20
N ASP A 107 -25.47 3.33 -33.94
CA ASP A 107 -26.85 3.01 -33.60
C ASP A 107 -27.69 4.28 -33.43
N GLU A 108 -28.05 4.89 -34.57
CA GLU A 108 -29.28 5.71 -34.69
C GLU A 108 -30.52 4.80 -34.59
N GLY A 109 -30.65 4.07 -33.48
CA GLY A 109 -31.76 3.20 -33.16
C GLY A 109 -32.28 3.52 -31.77
N ASP A 110 -33.39 4.24 -31.71
CA ASP A 110 -34.19 4.36 -30.50
C ASP A 110 -34.50 2.95 -29.97
N ASP A 111 -34.18 2.71 -28.69
CA ASP A 111 -34.41 1.53 -27.85
C ASP A 111 -33.23 0.55 -27.61
N ILE A 112 -32.84 0.49 -26.32
CA ILE A 112 -32.12 -0.57 -25.57
C ILE A 112 -30.61 -0.32 -25.29
N GLY A 113 -30.33 0.32 -24.16
CA GLY A 113 -29.34 -0.18 -23.17
C GLY A 113 -27.89 -0.43 -23.62
N GLU A 114 -27.38 0.24 -24.65
CA GLU A 114 -25.99 0.09 -25.06
C GLU A 114 -25.04 0.77 -24.08
N SER A 115 -24.12 -0.03 -23.52
CA SER A 115 -23.01 0.48 -22.71
C SER A 115 -22.19 1.43 -23.57
N ALA A 116 -22.21 2.72 -23.23
CA ALA A 116 -21.42 3.73 -23.93
C ALA A 116 -19.95 3.28 -24.04
N SER A 117 -19.35 3.48 -25.21
CA SER A 117 -17.99 3.04 -25.52
C SER A 117 -16.95 3.91 -24.80
N ILE A 118 -16.82 3.73 -23.50
CA ILE A 118 -16.01 4.61 -22.64
C ILE A 118 -14.60 4.04 -22.53
N MET A 119 -13.59 4.91 -22.62
CA MET A 119 -12.22 4.60 -22.22
C MET A 119 -12.18 4.62 -20.70
N LYS A 120 -11.72 3.55 -20.06
CA LYS A 120 -11.60 3.45 -18.60
C LYS A 120 -10.12 3.25 -18.26
N PRO A 121 -9.53 4.00 -17.30
CA PRO A 121 -8.22 3.68 -16.76
C PRO A 121 -8.14 2.21 -16.35
N ASP A 122 -6.99 1.57 -16.56
CA ASP A 122 -6.75 0.17 -16.20
C ASP A 122 -6.54 0.00 -14.68
N ILE A 123 -7.47 0.56 -13.90
CA ILE A 123 -7.64 0.39 -12.46
C ILE A 123 -8.71 -0.67 -12.23
N VAL A 124 -8.46 -1.60 -11.33
CA VAL A 124 -9.41 -2.66 -10.98
C VAL A 124 -10.55 -2.08 -10.17
N PHE A 125 -11.77 -2.17 -10.69
CA PHE A 125 -13.00 -1.82 -9.98
C PHE A 125 -13.55 -3.04 -9.22
N PHE A 126 -14.40 -2.80 -8.23
CA PHE A 126 -15.19 -3.84 -7.59
C PHE A 126 -16.00 -4.60 -8.64
N GLY A 127 -15.93 -5.92 -8.59
CA GLY A 127 -16.52 -6.82 -9.58
C GLY A 127 -15.57 -7.22 -10.72
N GLU A 128 -14.40 -6.59 -10.84
CA GLU A 128 -13.37 -6.98 -11.80
C GLU A 128 -12.35 -7.96 -11.18
N LYS A 129 -11.65 -8.71 -12.04
CA LYS A 129 -10.54 -9.57 -11.63
C LYS A 129 -9.26 -8.74 -11.46
N LEU A 130 -8.34 -9.21 -10.62
CA LEU A 130 -6.98 -8.68 -10.58
C LEU A 130 -6.28 -8.83 -11.93
N PRO A 131 -5.20 -8.06 -12.18
CA PRO A 131 -4.42 -8.18 -13.39
C PRO A 131 -3.90 -9.61 -13.59
N PRO A 132 -3.81 -10.12 -14.83
CA PRO A 132 -3.33 -11.48 -15.10
C PRO A 132 -1.91 -11.77 -14.56
N GLU A 133 -1.12 -10.72 -14.34
CA GLU A 133 0.20 -10.87 -13.72
C GLU A 133 0.11 -11.37 -12.27
N PHE A 134 -0.94 -10.99 -11.54
CA PHE A 134 -1.18 -11.47 -10.19
C PHE A 134 -1.28 -13.01 -10.15
N ASP A 135 -2.11 -13.58 -11.01
CA ASP A 135 -2.31 -15.04 -11.09
C ASP A 135 -1.04 -15.80 -11.50
N ARG A 136 -0.10 -15.14 -12.19
CA ARG A 136 1.18 -15.72 -12.59
C ARG A 136 2.24 -15.63 -11.49
N SER A 137 2.32 -14.47 -10.83
CA SER A 137 3.39 -14.15 -9.87
C SER A 137 3.08 -14.70 -8.48
N PHE A 138 1.84 -14.55 -8.02
CA PHE A 138 1.45 -14.89 -6.65
C PHE A 138 1.69 -16.37 -6.28
N PRO A 139 1.30 -17.37 -7.09
CA PRO A 139 1.56 -18.77 -6.74
C PRO A 139 3.07 -19.07 -6.59
N ARG A 140 3.91 -18.45 -7.41
CA ARG A 140 5.37 -18.64 -7.37
C ARG A 140 6.00 -17.95 -6.16
N ASP A 141 5.52 -16.76 -5.83
CA ASP A 141 6.05 -15.97 -4.72
C ASP A 141 5.60 -16.58 -3.37
N ARG A 142 4.37 -17.10 -3.29
CA ARG A 142 3.81 -17.82 -2.13
C ARG A 142 4.68 -18.99 -1.68
N GLU A 143 5.31 -19.71 -2.60
CA GLU A 143 6.19 -20.85 -2.28
C GLU A 143 7.55 -20.42 -1.73
N LYS A 144 7.99 -19.21 -2.05
CA LYS A 144 9.34 -18.70 -1.77
C LYS A 144 9.41 -17.73 -0.61
N VAL A 145 8.30 -17.08 -0.27
CA VAL A 145 8.26 -16.08 0.79
C VAL A 145 8.62 -16.68 2.14
N ASP A 146 9.49 -15.98 2.87
CA ASP A 146 9.91 -16.33 4.22
C ASP A 146 9.52 -15.28 5.28
N LEU A 147 9.11 -14.08 4.86
CA LEU A 147 8.54 -13.03 5.71
C LEU A 147 7.51 -12.22 4.94
N LEU A 148 6.37 -11.94 5.58
CA LEU A 148 5.36 -11.03 5.06
C LEU A 148 5.31 -9.75 5.88
N ILE A 149 5.41 -8.60 5.20
CA ILE A 149 5.19 -7.29 5.82
C ILE A 149 4.01 -6.60 5.16
N VAL A 150 3.01 -6.26 5.96
CA VAL A 150 1.86 -5.44 5.56
C VAL A 150 2.10 -4.02 6.04
N MET A 151 2.07 -3.04 5.14
CA MET A 151 2.39 -1.65 5.48
C MET A 151 1.34 -0.69 4.94
N GLY A 152 0.74 0.13 5.80
CA GLY A 152 -0.19 1.19 5.38
C GLY A 152 -1.54 0.70 4.85
N SER A 153 -1.84 -0.59 4.92
CA SER A 153 -3.12 -1.16 4.47
C SER A 153 -3.96 -1.68 5.64
N SER A 154 -5.28 -1.52 5.52
CA SER A 154 -6.25 -2.11 6.46
C SER A 154 -6.64 -3.55 6.11
N LEU A 155 -6.25 -4.04 4.93
CA LEU A 155 -6.60 -5.37 4.40
C LEU A 155 -8.09 -5.73 4.53
N LYS A 156 -8.97 -4.76 4.31
CA LYS A 156 -10.43 -4.97 4.31
C LYS A 156 -10.99 -5.32 2.95
N VAL A 157 -10.28 -4.97 1.88
CA VAL A 157 -10.77 -5.03 0.52
C VAL A 157 -10.23 -6.29 -0.15
N ALA A 158 -11.15 -7.15 -0.56
CA ALA A 158 -10.85 -8.26 -1.45
C ALA A 158 -10.48 -7.70 -2.83
N PRO A 159 -9.64 -8.40 -3.61
CA PRO A 159 -9.12 -9.74 -3.32
C PRO A 159 -7.77 -9.75 -2.57
N VAL A 160 -7.14 -8.59 -2.32
CA VAL A 160 -5.84 -8.54 -1.62
C VAL A 160 -5.93 -9.04 -0.18
N SER A 161 -7.05 -8.78 0.51
CA SER A 161 -7.28 -9.35 1.85
C SER A 161 -7.37 -10.88 1.85
N GLU A 162 -7.88 -11.50 0.78
CA GLU A 162 -8.06 -12.95 0.69
C GLU A 162 -6.73 -13.69 0.50
N ILE A 163 -5.73 -13.00 -0.07
CA ILE A 163 -4.37 -13.50 -0.26
C ILE A 163 -3.73 -13.94 1.06
N MET A 164 -4.03 -13.22 2.14
CA MET A 164 -3.44 -13.47 3.45
C MET A 164 -3.71 -14.89 3.95
N GLY A 165 -4.91 -15.43 3.66
CA GLY A 165 -5.26 -16.81 4.01
C GLY A 165 -4.54 -17.88 3.18
N GLN A 166 -3.85 -17.48 2.10
CA GLN A 166 -3.10 -18.39 1.25
C GLN A 166 -1.63 -18.45 1.65
N ILE A 167 -1.08 -17.45 2.34
CA ILE A 167 0.33 -17.49 2.77
C ILE A 167 0.53 -18.63 3.79
N PRO A 168 1.59 -19.46 3.66
CA PRO A 168 1.81 -20.57 4.58
C PRO A 168 1.92 -20.09 6.04
N HIS A 169 1.23 -20.75 6.98
CA HIS A 169 1.21 -20.35 8.40
C HIS A 169 2.57 -20.28 9.10
N ARG A 170 3.61 -20.89 8.52
CA ARG A 170 5.00 -20.83 9.03
C ARG A 170 5.70 -19.50 8.74
N VAL A 171 5.18 -18.72 7.78
CA VAL A 171 5.77 -17.46 7.34
C VAL A 171 5.39 -16.39 8.36
N PRO A 172 6.36 -15.77 9.05
CA PRO A 172 6.07 -14.70 10.00
C PRO A 172 5.41 -13.51 9.30
N GLN A 173 4.46 -12.88 9.99
CA GLN A 173 3.66 -11.79 9.48
C GLN A 173 3.77 -10.57 10.39
N ILE A 174 4.27 -9.46 9.84
CA ILE A 174 4.41 -8.18 10.53
C ILE A 174 3.44 -7.19 9.89
N VAL A 175 2.74 -6.42 10.72
CA VAL A 175 1.95 -5.27 10.24
C VAL A 175 2.56 -3.96 10.75
N ILE A 176 2.62 -2.98 9.86
CA ILE A 176 3.03 -1.59 10.11
C ILE A 176 1.85 -0.71 9.68
N ASN A 177 1.06 -0.23 10.62
CA ASN A 177 -0.15 0.53 10.28
C ASN A 177 -0.57 1.49 11.39
N ARG A 178 -1.34 2.53 11.09
CA ARG A 178 -1.81 3.46 12.13
C ARG A 178 -2.84 2.83 13.07
N THR A 179 -3.64 1.90 12.56
CA THR A 179 -4.71 1.22 13.30
C THR A 179 -4.48 -0.29 13.34
N PRO A 180 -4.90 -0.98 14.41
CA PRO A 180 -4.77 -2.42 14.51
C PRO A 180 -5.66 -3.14 13.50
N ILE A 181 -5.15 -4.24 12.93
CA ILE A 181 -5.94 -5.16 12.11
C ILE A 181 -6.47 -6.27 13.02
N LYS A 182 -7.80 -6.40 13.10
CA LYS A 182 -8.46 -7.28 14.08
C LYS A 182 -9.00 -8.58 13.50
N HIS A 183 -9.25 -8.61 12.20
CA HIS A 183 -9.82 -9.76 11.50
C HIS A 183 -8.76 -10.76 11.03
N MET A 184 -7.49 -10.53 11.39
CA MET A 184 -6.33 -11.36 11.05
C MET A 184 -5.38 -11.38 12.24
N GLN A 185 -4.61 -12.47 12.36
CA GLN A 185 -3.56 -12.60 13.36
C GLN A 185 -2.20 -12.31 12.73
N PHE A 186 -1.46 -11.38 13.33
CA PHE A 186 -0.10 -11.04 12.97
C PHE A 186 0.82 -11.40 14.14
N ASP A 187 2.05 -11.82 13.83
CA ASP A 187 3.04 -12.15 14.85
C ASP A 187 3.56 -10.90 15.56
N VAL A 188 3.61 -9.76 14.85
CA VAL A 188 4.01 -8.45 15.39
C VAL A 188 3.16 -7.34 14.77
N GLN A 189 2.67 -6.42 15.60
CA GLN A 189 1.98 -5.20 15.14
C GLN A 189 2.74 -3.95 15.58
N LEU A 190 3.30 -3.22 14.61
CA LEU A 190 3.92 -1.92 14.80
C LEU A 190 2.87 -0.86 14.45
N LEU A 191 2.26 -0.25 15.47
CA LEU A 191 1.15 0.67 15.31
C LEU A 191 1.63 2.12 15.38
N GLY A 192 1.40 2.91 14.33
CA GLY A 192 1.82 4.31 14.27
C GLY A 192 2.03 4.82 12.85
N ASP A 193 2.63 6.00 12.75
CA ASP A 193 2.98 6.59 11.45
C ASP A 193 4.17 5.82 10.84
N CYS A 194 4.00 5.36 9.60
CA CYS A 194 5.05 4.60 8.89
C CYS A 194 6.34 5.40 8.78
N ASP A 195 6.24 6.72 8.61
CA ASP A 195 7.38 7.64 8.52
C ASP A 195 8.17 7.75 9.85
N ILE A 196 7.65 7.23 10.97
CA ILE A 196 8.36 7.12 12.25
C ILE A 196 8.89 5.70 12.46
N ILE A 197 8.08 4.69 12.13
CA ILE A 197 8.43 3.28 12.32
C ILE A 197 9.57 2.87 11.39
N ILE A 198 9.53 3.27 10.12
CA ILE A 198 10.49 2.85 9.10
C ILE A 198 11.91 3.35 9.40
N PRO A 199 12.16 4.63 9.76
CA PRO A 199 13.48 5.06 10.19
C PRO A 199 13.99 4.31 11.41
N GLU A 200 13.13 3.97 12.37
CA GLU A 200 13.52 3.21 13.55
C GLU A 200 13.92 1.77 13.19
N LEU A 201 13.16 1.10 12.32
CA LEU A 201 13.53 -0.21 11.79
C LEU A 201 14.86 -0.14 11.04
N CYS A 202 15.06 0.89 10.21
CA CYS A 202 16.31 1.10 9.50
C CYS A 202 17.48 1.29 10.48
N ARG A 203 17.31 2.09 11.53
CA ARG A 203 18.31 2.28 12.60
C ARG A 203 18.65 0.96 13.29
N MET A 204 17.64 0.16 13.67
CA MET A 204 17.82 -1.14 14.33
C MET A 204 18.53 -2.16 13.43
N LEU A 205 18.22 -2.15 12.13
CA LEU A 205 18.82 -3.01 11.11
C LEU A 205 20.16 -2.47 10.58
N ARG A 206 20.61 -1.29 11.04
CA ARG A 206 21.79 -0.57 10.53
C ARG A 206 21.75 -0.37 9.01
N LEU A 207 20.56 -0.06 8.53
CA LEU A 207 20.30 0.32 7.15
C LEU A 207 20.23 1.84 7.09
N GLU A 208 21.03 2.43 6.21
CA GLU A 208 20.98 3.86 5.94
C GLU A 208 19.89 4.15 4.90
N LEU A 209 18.80 4.79 5.35
CA LEU A 209 17.72 5.28 4.52
C LEU A 209 17.90 6.78 4.33
N VAL A 210 18.12 7.20 3.09
CA VAL A 210 18.27 8.61 2.72
C VAL A 210 16.95 9.10 2.13
N HIS A 211 16.39 10.17 2.69
CA HIS A 211 15.16 10.78 2.22
C HIS A 211 15.11 12.26 2.60
N GLU A 212 14.47 13.11 1.80
CA GLU A 212 14.33 14.56 2.07
C GLU A 212 13.63 14.85 3.41
N LYS A 213 12.64 14.03 3.77
CA LYS A 213 11.93 14.07 5.05
C LYS A 213 12.74 13.55 6.25
N LEU A 214 13.93 13.00 6.02
CA LEU A 214 14.84 12.44 7.04
C LEU A 214 16.19 13.16 6.97
N PRO A 215 16.29 14.43 7.40
CA PRO A 215 17.55 15.16 7.38
C PRO A 215 18.61 14.42 8.23
N GLY A 216 19.69 13.98 7.57
CA GLY A 216 20.76 13.18 8.18
C GLY A 216 20.59 11.65 8.11
N GLY A 217 19.55 11.15 7.44
CA GLY A 217 19.29 9.72 7.25
C GLY A 217 18.70 9.00 8.47
N SER A 218 18.28 7.74 8.31
CA SER A 218 17.76 6.91 9.42
C SER A 218 18.71 6.78 10.61
N SER A 219 20.03 6.81 10.34
CA SER A 219 21.09 6.70 11.34
C SER A 219 21.17 7.92 12.28
N SER A 220 20.54 9.05 11.94
CA SER A 220 20.54 10.26 12.77
C SER A 220 19.44 10.25 13.85
N CYS A 221 18.50 9.28 13.84
CA CYS A 221 17.43 9.20 14.83
C CYS A 221 17.97 8.75 16.19
N LYS A 222 18.33 9.71 17.05
CA LYS A 222 18.95 9.49 18.37
C LYS A 222 17.95 9.21 19.51
N LYS A 223 16.66 8.98 19.25
CA LYS A 223 15.67 8.74 20.32
C LYS A 223 15.84 7.33 20.90
N SER A 224 15.98 7.22 22.22
CA SER A 224 15.82 5.97 22.96
C SER A 224 14.37 5.51 22.85
N GLU A 225 14.14 4.31 22.31
CA GLU A 225 12.85 3.61 22.23
C GLU A 225 11.64 4.53 21.91
N PRO A 226 11.41 4.90 20.64
CA PRO A 226 10.32 5.82 20.25
C PRO A 226 8.92 5.18 20.33
N TYR A 227 8.77 4.08 21.09
CA TYR A 227 7.56 3.28 21.15
C TYR A 227 7.27 2.77 22.57
N ARG A 228 6.00 2.47 22.83
CA ARG A 228 5.55 1.72 24.02
C ARG A 228 5.23 0.28 23.62
N PHE A 229 5.91 -0.68 24.24
CA PHE A 229 5.60 -2.09 24.07
C PHE A 229 4.36 -2.49 24.90
N LEU A 230 3.45 -3.22 24.26
CA LEU A 230 2.28 -3.85 24.85
C LEU A 230 2.38 -5.36 24.63
N ASP A 231 2.59 -6.08 25.73
CA ASP A 231 2.75 -7.53 25.74
C ASP A 231 1.51 -8.23 25.13
N PRO A 232 1.69 -9.22 24.23
CA PRO A 232 2.97 -9.85 23.87
C PRO A 232 3.61 -9.39 22.54
N HIS A 233 2.92 -8.63 21.70
CA HIS A 233 3.36 -8.44 20.30
C HIS A 233 2.94 -7.10 19.66
N ILE A 234 2.55 -6.10 20.46
CA ILE A 234 2.14 -4.80 19.94
C ILE A 234 3.13 -3.71 20.37
N TYR A 235 3.55 -2.88 19.41
CA TYR A 235 4.43 -1.75 19.64
C TYR A 235 3.70 -0.48 19.21
N LEU A 236 3.47 0.45 20.14
CA LEU A 236 2.79 1.70 19.88
C LEU A 236 3.79 2.82 19.65
N PHE A 237 3.84 3.33 18.44
CA PHE A 237 4.62 4.49 18.02
C PHE A 237 3.75 5.75 17.99
N GLU A 238 4.39 6.89 17.77
CA GLU A 238 3.71 8.15 17.46
C GLU A 238 2.78 7.99 16.24
N GLY A 239 1.61 8.62 16.29
CA GLY A 239 0.58 8.53 15.24
C GLY A 239 -0.33 7.30 15.32
N ALA A 240 -0.15 6.42 16.32
CA ALA A 240 -1.02 5.26 16.52
C ALA A 240 -2.45 5.70 16.90
N VAL A 241 -3.45 5.10 16.26
CA VAL A 241 -4.87 5.32 16.53
C VAL A 241 -5.47 4.01 17.05
N VAL A 242 -5.55 3.90 18.38
CA VAL A 242 -6.00 2.69 19.08
C VAL A 242 -7.12 3.06 20.06
N LYS A 243 -8.28 2.45 19.92
CA LYS A 243 -9.39 2.57 20.88
C LYS A 243 -9.26 1.49 21.96
N GLN A 244 -9.82 1.73 23.15
CA GLN A 244 -9.73 0.79 24.28
C GLN A 244 -10.29 -0.61 23.96
N GLY A 245 -11.35 -0.68 23.15
CA GLY A 245 -11.92 -1.94 22.65
C GLY A 245 -11.17 -2.56 21.46
N ASP A 246 -10.10 -1.94 20.98
CA ASP A 246 -9.30 -2.49 19.88
C ASP A 246 -8.30 -3.54 20.37
N LEU A 247 -7.83 -3.41 21.62
CA LEU A 247 -6.81 -4.26 22.21
C LEU A 247 -7.38 -5.54 22.86
N THR A 248 -8.67 -5.52 23.24
CA THR A 248 -9.33 -6.64 23.92
C THR A 248 -9.42 -7.90 23.06
N GLY A 249 -9.39 -7.77 21.73
CA GLY A 249 -9.38 -8.89 20.78
C GLY A 249 -7.97 -9.39 20.40
N LEU A 250 -6.91 -8.72 20.85
CA LEU A 250 -5.53 -9.00 20.43
C LEU A 250 -4.69 -9.69 21.53
N GLY A 251 -5.33 -10.18 22.59
CA GLY A 251 -4.64 -10.92 23.66
C GLY A 251 -3.68 -10.06 24.51
N VAL A 252 -3.84 -8.74 24.48
CA VAL A 252 -2.97 -7.78 25.16
C VAL A 252 -3.33 -7.65 26.64
N ARG A 253 -2.32 -7.60 27.51
CA ARG A 253 -2.53 -7.29 28.94
C ARG A 253 -2.81 -5.80 29.11
N THR A 254 -4.05 -5.44 29.47
CA THR A 254 -4.53 -4.04 29.52
C THR A 254 -4.26 -3.29 30.83
N THR A 255 -3.42 -3.83 31.72
CA THR A 255 -3.07 -3.17 32.99
C THR A 255 -2.35 -1.84 32.71
N GLY A 256 -2.97 -0.71 33.06
CA GLY A 256 -2.38 0.63 32.91
C GLY A 256 -2.65 1.34 31.57
N ILE A 257 -3.77 1.02 30.89
CA ILE A 257 -4.21 1.65 29.63
C ILE A 257 -5.45 2.53 29.88
N GLU A 258 -5.37 3.43 30.86
CA GLU A 258 -6.34 4.51 31.03
C GLU A 258 -5.68 5.79 30.51
N ASN A 259 -6.17 6.32 29.39
CA ASN A 259 -5.69 7.52 28.66
C ASN A 259 -4.49 7.33 27.70
N LEU A 260 -4.65 6.54 26.63
CA LEU A 260 -3.78 6.63 25.44
C LEU A 260 -4.24 7.78 24.53
N SER A 261 -3.99 9.01 24.97
CA SER A 261 -3.81 10.16 24.08
C SER A 261 -2.37 10.62 24.30
N ILE A 262 -1.43 10.09 23.50
CA ILE A 262 -0.03 10.53 23.58
C ILE A 262 0.05 11.89 22.86
N GLN A 263 -0.13 12.97 23.62
CA GLN A 263 0.36 14.30 23.26
C GLN A 263 1.62 14.59 24.10
N GLU A 264 2.64 15.09 23.42
CA GLU A 264 4.06 15.20 23.77
C GLU A 264 4.40 15.83 25.15
N LYS A 265 5.61 15.51 25.66
CA LYS A 265 6.62 16.48 26.15
C LYS A 265 7.99 15.87 26.54
N ASN A 266 9.04 16.37 25.87
CA ASN A 266 10.48 16.55 26.21
C ASN A 266 11.14 15.86 27.43
N LYS A 267 12.32 15.23 27.24
CA LYS A 267 13.66 15.71 27.69
C LYS A 267 14.81 14.82 27.16
N VAL A 268 15.93 15.46 26.81
CA VAL A 268 17.15 14.88 26.24
C VAL A 268 18.09 14.38 27.33
N GLU A 269 18.64 13.17 27.20
CA GLU A 269 19.91 12.76 27.83
C GLU A 269 20.60 11.66 27.00
N THR A 270 21.88 11.85 26.72
CA THR A 270 22.74 11.12 25.77
C THR A 270 23.53 10.01 26.44
N ARG A 271 23.75 8.86 25.75
CA ARG A 271 24.94 7.97 25.90
C ARG A 271 25.03 6.95 24.76
N GLU A 272 26.27 6.61 24.39
CA GLU A 272 26.73 5.94 23.15
C GLU A 272 27.00 4.42 23.28
N GLU A 273 27.29 3.79 22.12
CA GLU A 273 27.98 2.50 21.85
C GLU A 273 27.11 1.21 21.80
N SER A 274 27.32 0.18 20.96
CA SER A 274 28.26 -0.19 19.87
C SER A 274 27.73 -1.42 19.08
N GLU A 275 28.40 -1.79 17.97
CA GLU A 275 27.95 -2.68 16.87
C GLU A 275 28.33 -4.19 16.94
N GLY A 276 27.49 -5.05 16.33
CA GLY A 276 27.79 -6.35 15.67
C GLY A 276 26.52 -6.94 15.01
N ASN A 277 26.36 -7.00 13.67
CA ASN A 277 26.83 -7.88 12.56
C ASN A 277 25.82 -8.99 12.17
N GLU A 278 25.28 -8.90 10.96
CA GLU A 278 24.18 -9.70 10.37
C GLU A 278 24.67 -10.95 9.62
N ASN A 279 23.84 -12.00 9.57
CA ASN A 279 23.92 -13.09 8.60
C ASN A 279 22.60 -13.14 7.79
N THR A 280 22.72 -13.15 6.46
CA THR A 280 21.62 -12.91 5.52
C THR A 280 20.98 -14.21 5.03
N VAL A 281 19.66 -14.34 5.19
CA VAL A 281 18.78 -15.20 4.37
C VAL A 281 17.86 -14.27 3.57
N LYS A 282 17.50 -14.67 2.35
CA LYS A 282 16.75 -13.90 1.34
C LYS A 282 15.28 -14.36 1.34
N SER A 283 14.32 -13.41 1.26
CA SER A 283 13.05 -13.44 0.46
C SER A 283 11.76 -12.91 1.13
N ASN A 284 11.61 -11.58 1.24
CA ASN A 284 10.43 -10.92 1.84
C ASN A 284 9.35 -10.53 0.81
N ILE A 285 8.05 -10.75 1.11
CA ILE A 285 6.92 -10.12 0.40
C ILE A 285 6.45 -8.87 1.17
N TYR A 286 6.26 -7.77 0.45
CA TYR A 286 5.69 -6.53 0.98
C TYR A 286 4.31 -6.31 0.37
N LEU A 287 3.29 -6.26 1.22
CA LEU A 287 1.95 -5.81 0.86
C LEU A 287 1.80 -4.35 1.29
N THR A 288 1.72 -3.45 0.33
CA THR A 288 1.41 -2.03 0.55
C THR A 288 -0.06 -1.73 0.20
#